data_AF-A0A0F3IGP0-F1
#
_entry.id   AF-A0A0F3IGP0-F1
#
_cell.length_a   1.000
_cell.length_b   1.000
_cell.length_c   1.000
_cell.angle_alpha   90.00
_cell.angle_beta   90.00
_cell.angle_gamma   90.00
#
_symmetry.space_group_name_H-M   'P 1'
#
loop_
_entity.id
_entity.type
_entity.pdbx_description
1 polymer ?
#
loop_
_entity_poly.entity_id
_entity_poly.type
_entity_poly.pdbx_seq_one_letter_code
_entity_poly.pdbx_strand_id
1 'polypeptide(L)'
;MTDNTAPSFIFDGRGQITTDFNRGEDVARVIKVQADGKIVVAGYSFNGKTFDMAIVRYLSSGALDTKFGDNGMVTTSLSSADDAAYSVLLQDDGKIVVVGTSGSGRNAQFALVRYLPNGKLDTSFGERGTVVTAIGNGDDEAYGAVLQANGKIIVVGASYNGHDYDIALVRYTTAGLVDKSFTGDGIYTLDLDNSLDGAQAVALQADGKLLVGGINYKDGFAYFALVRYLSNGELDRSFSKDGIVMTELGDYDDEANSIIVQADGKILVAGVHYNGDDTDFAVVRYLANGQLDNAFGNNGIVITGLSTTKEQAYSVALQQDGKILVTGSIESNGNAADFALLRYNTNGTLDNSFGSLYDQTSLDHIAEYREGGNPIALDSEVRIYDLELAAQGHYSRASLRIERHGGGDSHDRYSGLGQLNLSQGKAVVNGVEIGTVYSTQTYLSIVFNSNATQKLINQTLSSIAFSSTAQSLPDTITVDWLFSDGNHASQQGEGGAQTVLGMTTVQTLAELDAVTVIGVNPVI
;
A
#
# COMPACT_ATOMS: atom_id res chain seq x y z
N MET A 1 25.87 -2.54 -8.54
CA MET A 1 26.47 -3.07 -7.29
C MET A 1 25.69 -2.42 -6.17
N THR A 2 25.35 -3.16 -5.12
CA THR A 2 24.56 -2.61 -3.99
C THR A 2 25.51 -1.95 -3.00
N ASP A 3 25.16 -0.75 -2.55
CA ASP A 3 25.82 -0.10 -1.42
C ASP A 3 25.47 -0.86 -0.14
N ASN A 4 26.38 -0.90 0.84
CA ASN A 4 26.12 -1.51 2.15
C ASN A 4 24.98 -0.77 2.87
N THR A 5 23.92 -1.46 3.26
CA THR A 5 22.82 -0.82 4.01
C THR A 5 23.20 -0.63 5.48
N ALA A 6 22.57 0.33 6.15
CA ALA A 6 22.69 0.43 7.60
C ALA A 6 21.60 -0.44 8.24
N PRO A 7 21.90 -1.22 9.29
CA PRO A 7 20.87 -1.93 10.05
C PRO A 7 19.84 -0.95 10.64
N SER A 8 18.61 -1.40 10.91
CA SER A 8 17.53 -0.50 11.33
C SER A 8 16.71 -0.98 12.53
N PHE A 9 16.27 0.01 13.31
CA PHE A 9 14.98 0.04 13.99
C PHE A 9 14.45 1.47 13.83
N ILE A 10 13.40 1.71 13.03
CA ILE A 10 12.64 2.99 12.93
C ILE A 10 11.23 2.69 12.37
N PHE A 11 10.16 3.09 13.08
CA PHE A 11 8.89 3.72 12.61
C PHE A 11 7.91 3.78 13.80
N ASP A 12 7.18 4.89 13.95
CA ASP A 12 5.87 4.98 14.64
C ASP A 12 5.06 6.22 14.17
N GLY A 13 4.94 6.43 12.85
CA GLY A 13 4.26 7.60 12.26
C GLY A 13 2.80 7.39 11.81
N ARG A 14 2.17 6.26 12.15
CA ARG A 14 0.88 5.71 11.64
C ARG A 14 0.70 5.58 10.12
N GLY A 15 1.43 6.31 9.28
CA GLY A 15 1.27 6.30 7.82
C GLY A 15 -0.10 6.80 7.33
N GLN A 16 -0.90 7.41 8.22
CA GLN A 16 -2.32 7.69 8.00
C GLN A 16 -2.60 9.20 8.04
N ILE A 17 -3.36 9.66 7.06
CA ILE A 17 -3.91 11.03 7.00
C ILE A 17 -5.42 10.90 6.80
N THR A 18 -6.19 11.62 7.60
CA THR A 18 -7.63 11.82 7.37
C THR A 18 -7.88 13.30 7.17
N THR A 19 -8.69 13.65 6.17
CA THR A 19 -9.10 15.02 5.88
C THR A 19 -10.62 15.03 5.79
N ASP A 20 -11.24 15.87 6.62
CA ASP A 20 -12.68 16.11 6.68
C ASP A 20 -12.98 17.40 5.91
N PHE A 21 -13.87 17.34 4.92
CA PHE A 21 -14.28 18.49 4.11
C PHE A 21 -15.36 19.34 4.78
N ASN A 22 -16.34 18.72 5.45
CA ASN A 22 -17.57 19.40 5.90
C ASN A 22 -18.34 18.70 7.04
N ARG A 23 -17.76 17.69 7.69
CA ARG A 23 -18.34 16.77 8.69
C ARG A 23 -19.43 15.84 8.16
N GLY A 24 -19.47 15.65 6.85
CA GLY A 24 -20.27 14.65 6.16
C GLY A 24 -19.54 13.32 5.99
N GLU A 25 -20.05 12.49 5.08
CA GLU A 25 -19.33 11.33 4.56
C GLU A 25 -18.39 11.78 3.43
N ASP A 26 -17.10 11.48 3.59
CA ASP A 26 -16.05 11.75 2.60
C ASP A 26 -15.40 10.43 2.18
N VAL A 27 -15.36 10.16 0.87
CA VAL A 27 -14.81 8.93 0.32
C VAL A 27 -13.73 9.24 -0.71
N ALA A 28 -12.53 8.71 -0.48
CA ALA A 28 -11.46 8.71 -1.48
C ALA A 28 -11.61 7.49 -2.41
N ARG A 29 -11.56 7.72 -3.73
CA ARG A 29 -11.64 6.66 -4.75
C ARG A 29 -10.34 6.49 -5.54
N VAL A 30 -9.56 7.56 -5.71
CA VAL A 30 -8.35 7.54 -6.54
C VAL A 30 -7.25 8.44 -5.99
N ILE A 31 -6.00 7.99 -6.10
CA ILE A 31 -4.79 8.71 -5.70
C ILE A 31 -3.79 8.78 -6.86
N LYS A 32 -3.12 9.92 -7.04
CA LYS A 32 -2.03 10.14 -8.01
C LYS A 32 -0.93 11.01 -7.39
N VAL A 33 0.32 10.71 -7.72
CA VAL A 33 1.48 11.53 -7.33
C VAL A 33 1.91 12.40 -8.52
N GLN A 34 2.05 13.70 -8.29
CA GLN A 34 2.56 14.67 -9.27
C GLN A 34 4.08 14.56 -9.39
N ALA A 35 4.65 15.01 -10.52
CA ALA A 35 6.10 14.94 -10.77
C ALA A 35 6.97 15.73 -9.76
N ASP A 36 6.37 16.66 -9.00
CA ASP A 36 7.00 17.41 -7.92
C ASP A 36 6.82 16.78 -6.53
N GLY A 37 6.29 15.55 -6.48
CA GLY A 37 6.05 14.79 -5.26
C GLY A 37 4.76 15.14 -4.50
N LYS A 38 3.95 16.11 -4.96
CA LYS A 38 2.63 16.35 -4.36
C LYS A 38 1.68 15.20 -4.63
N ILE A 39 0.76 14.96 -3.70
CA ILE A 39 -0.19 13.84 -3.74
C ILE A 39 -1.58 14.41 -3.96
N VAL A 40 -2.26 14.00 -5.02
CA VAL A 40 -3.64 14.35 -5.34
C VAL A 40 -4.52 13.14 -5.04
N VAL A 41 -5.57 13.34 -4.26
CA VAL A 41 -6.60 12.33 -3.97
C VAL A 41 -7.95 12.91 -4.40
N ALA A 42 -8.78 12.11 -5.06
CA ALA A 42 -10.14 12.49 -5.45
C ALA A 42 -11.16 11.40 -5.13
N GLY A 43 -12.42 11.83 -5.07
CA GLY A 43 -13.59 11.01 -4.78
C GLY A 43 -14.82 11.90 -4.60
N TYR A 44 -15.55 11.76 -3.51
CA TYR A 44 -16.75 12.56 -3.24
C TYR A 44 -16.92 12.93 -1.76
N SER A 45 -17.67 14.00 -1.52
CA SER A 45 -17.94 14.58 -0.19
C SER A 45 -19.41 14.96 -0.06
N PHE A 46 -20.04 14.61 1.07
CA PHE A 46 -21.45 14.89 1.33
C PHE A 46 -21.68 16.32 1.84
N ASN A 47 -22.21 17.21 1.01
CA ASN A 47 -22.41 18.64 1.32
C ASN A 47 -23.56 18.94 2.32
N GLY A 48 -24.15 17.91 2.94
CA GLY A 48 -25.36 18.03 3.78
C GLY A 48 -26.68 17.82 3.01
N LYS A 49 -26.63 17.65 1.69
CA LYS A 49 -27.80 17.39 0.84
C LYS A 49 -27.52 16.37 -0.27
N THR A 50 -26.38 16.48 -0.95
CA THR A 50 -25.90 15.60 -2.03
C THR A 50 -24.41 15.32 -1.85
N PHE A 51 -23.90 14.31 -2.54
CA PHE A 51 -22.48 14.14 -2.76
C PHE A 51 -22.00 15.03 -3.90
N ASP A 52 -20.88 15.73 -3.71
CA ASP A 52 -20.19 16.50 -4.76
C ASP A 52 -18.81 15.88 -5.05
N MET A 53 -18.30 16.03 -6.28
CA MET A 53 -16.93 15.63 -6.60
C MET A 53 -15.92 16.38 -5.71
N ALA A 54 -15.06 15.64 -5.03
CA ALA A 54 -14.08 16.18 -4.09
C ALA A 54 -12.65 15.88 -4.55
N ILE A 55 -11.75 16.84 -4.35
CA ILE A 55 -10.31 16.71 -4.58
C ILE A 55 -9.53 17.38 -3.44
N VAL A 56 -8.55 16.66 -2.90
CA VAL A 56 -7.61 17.14 -1.88
C VAL A 56 -6.18 16.98 -2.38
N ARG A 57 -5.31 17.95 -2.07
CA ARG A 57 -3.88 17.88 -2.37
C ARG A 57 -3.02 18.00 -1.12
N TYR A 58 -2.07 17.08 -1.01
CA TYR A 58 -1.03 17.06 0.01
C TYR A 58 0.35 17.35 -0.61
N LEU A 59 1.27 17.83 0.22
CA LEU A 59 2.69 17.85 -0.05
C LEU A 59 3.28 16.43 0.01
N SER A 60 4.50 16.24 -0.47
CA SER A 60 5.23 14.96 -0.36
C SER A 60 5.45 14.50 1.09
N SER A 61 5.33 15.40 2.07
CA SER A 61 5.36 15.10 3.50
C SER A 61 4.00 14.68 4.09
N GLY A 62 2.93 14.59 3.29
CA GLY A 62 1.59 14.27 3.75
C GLY A 62 0.80 15.45 4.35
N ALA A 63 1.42 16.60 4.59
CA ALA A 63 0.71 17.81 5.03
C ALA A 63 -0.15 18.41 3.90
N LEU A 64 -1.33 18.97 4.20
CA LEU A 64 -2.19 19.64 3.21
C LEU A 64 -1.45 20.78 2.48
N ASP A 65 -1.59 20.84 1.15
CA ASP A 65 -1.08 21.95 0.35
C ASP A 65 -2.03 23.16 0.43
N THR A 66 -1.85 23.99 1.46
CA THR A 66 -2.67 25.18 1.73
C THR A 66 -2.69 26.23 0.60
N LYS A 67 -1.93 26.04 -0.49
CA LYS A 67 -1.97 26.89 -1.69
C LYS A 67 -2.86 26.33 -2.80
N PHE A 68 -3.49 25.17 -2.58
CA PHE A 68 -4.44 24.54 -3.49
C PHE A 68 -5.87 24.73 -2.97
N GLY A 69 -6.77 25.23 -3.81
CA GLY A 69 -8.19 25.33 -3.46
C GLY A 69 -8.45 26.19 -2.22
N ASP A 70 -9.31 25.70 -1.34
CA ASP A 70 -9.45 26.15 0.03
C ASP A 70 -8.63 25.24 0.97
N ASN A 71 -7.48 25.75 1.43
CA ASN A 71 -6.61 25.07 2.41
C ASN A 71 -6.17 23.63 2.06
N GLY A 72 -6.08 23.30 0.76
CA GLY A 72 -5.73 21.99 0.24
C GLY A 72 -6.91 21.22 -0.37
N MET A 73 -8.13 21.73 -0.26
CA MET A 73 -9.38 21.04 -0.61
C MET A 73 -10.18 21.80 -1.66
N VAL A 74 -10.93 21.07 -2.50
CA VAL A 74 -11.95 21.62 -3.40
C VAL A 74 -13.10 20.62 -3.52
N THR A 75 -14.34 21.10 -3.40
CA THR A 75 -15.53 20.39 -3.88
C THR A 75 -16.09 21.11 -5.11
N THR A 76 -16.62 20.35 -6.08
CA THR A 76 -17.30 20.88 -7.25
C THR A 76 -18.61 20.13 -7.44
N SER A 77 -19.71 20.82 -7.17
CA SER A 77 -21.06 20.38 -7.54
C SER A 77 -21.31 20.70 -9.02
N LEU A 78 -21.73 19.70 -9.77
CA LEU A 78 -22.08 19.78 -11.19
C LEU A 78 -23.58 19.89 -11.42
N SER A 79 -24.37 19.43 -10.44
CA SER A 79 -25.80 19.23 -10.60
C SER A 79 -26.59 19.68 -9.36
N SER A 80 -27.76 19.06 -9.13
CA SER A 80 -28.49 19.17 -7.86
C SER A 80 -28.77 17.80 -7.23
N ALA A 81 -28.07 16.78 -7.73
CA ALA A 81 -28.05 15.39 -7.33
C ALA A 81 -26.60 14.98 -7.00
N ASP A 82 -26.33 13.69 -6.87
CA ASP A 82 -25.03 13.19 -6.44
C ASP A 82 -24.02 13.14 -7.60
N ASP A 83 -22.80 13.63 -7.35
CA ASP A 83 -21.66 13.60 -8.28
C ASP A 83 -20.48 12.85 -7.61
N ALA A 84 -19.81 11.96 -8.34
CA ALA A 84 -18.76 11.09 -7.81
C ALA A 84 -17.53 11.01 -8.72
N ALA A 85 -16.32 11.22 -8.18
CA ALA A 85 -15.08 11.06 -8.93
C ALA A 85 -14.50 9.65 -8.80
N TYR A 86 -14.04 9.08 -9.91
CA TYR A 86 -13.45 7.74 -9.99
C TYR A 86 -12.03 7.73 -10.60
N SER A 87 -11.66 8.73 -11.40
CA SER A 87 -10.32 8.82 -12.01
C SER A 87 -9.73 10.23 -11.99
N VAL A 88 -8.40 10.31 -12.00
CA VAL A 88 -7.61 11.55 -12.02
C VAL A 88 -6.51 11.44 -13.07
N LEU A 89 -6.46 12.43 -13.95
CA LEU A 89 -5.42 12.66 -14.94
C LEU A 89 -4.60 13.90 -14.57
N LEU A 90 -3.28 13.75 -14.53
CA LEU A 90 -2.34 14.85 -14.37
C LEU A 90 -1.83 15.26 -15.74
N GLN A 91 -1.84 16.55 -16.05
CA GLN A 91 -1.32 17.10 -17.30
C GLN A 91 0.06 17.74 -17.08
N ASP A 92 0.91 17.74 -18.12
CA ASP A 92 2.29 18.25 -18.04
C ASP A 92 2.39 19.74 -17.67
N ASP A 93 1.32 20.52 -17.94
CA ASP A 93 1.20 21.93 -17.55
C ASP A 93 0.72 22.13 -16.10
N GLY A 94 0.65 21.05 -15.32
CA GLY A 94 0.22 21.01 -13.93
C GLY A 94 -1.28 21.08 -13.70
N LYS A 95 -2.10 21.12 -14.76
CA LYS A 95 -3.57 20.98 -14.63
C LYS A 95 -3.93 19.56 -14.20
N ILE A 96 -5.08 19.45 -13.55
CA ILE A 96 -5.63 18.19 -13.04
C ILE A 96 -7.02 18.03 -13.65
N VAL A 97 -7.28 16.90 -14.31
CA VAL A 97 -8.63 16.54 -14.74
C VAL A 97 -9.14 15.41 -13.86
N VAL A 98 -10.26 15.65 -13.22
CA VAL A 98 -11.04 14.66 -12.47
C VAL A 98 -12.13 14.12 -13.40
N VAL A 99 -12.38 12.82 -13.34
CA VAL A 99 -13.38 12.11 -14.17
C VAL A 99 -14.24 11.24 -13.27
N GLY A 100 -15.53 11.17 -13.57
CA GLY A 100 -16.48 10.30 -12.89
C GLY A 100 -17.91 10.57 -13.35
N THR A 101 -18.89 10.48 -12.46
CA THR A 101 -20.30 10.65 -12.78
C THR A 101 -20.90 11.92 -12.20
N SER A 102 -21.94 12.44 -12.87
CA SER A 102 -22.81 13.50 -12.35
C SER A 102 -24.27 13.09 -12.49
N GLY A 103 -25.03 13.18 -11.40
CA GLY A 103 -26.45 12.87 -11.38
C GLY A 103 -27.30 13.99 -11.98
N SER A 104 -28.41 13.64 -12.64
CA SER A 104 -29.43 14.59 -13.11
C SER A 104 -30.72 14.57 -12.26
N GLY A 105 -30.72 13.78 -11.17
CA GLY A 105 -31.92 13.46 -10.38
C GLY A 105 -32.85 12.43 -11.04
N ARG A 106 -32.47 11.91 -12.21
CA ARG A 106 -33.09 10.74 -12.86
C ARG A 106 -32.06 9.71 -13.30
N ASN A 107 -31.02 10.19 -13.96
CA ASN A 107 -29.94 9.38 -14.53
C ASN A 107 -28.57 9.96 -14.13
N ALA A 108 -27.53 9.13 -14.02
CA ALA A 108 -26.13 9.52 -14.03
C ALA A 108 -25.64 9.84 -15.46
N GLN A 109 -24.61 10.68 -15.58
CA GLN A 109 -23.97 11.06 -16.85
C GLN A 109 -22.45 11.13 -16.71
N PHE A 110 -21.71 10.89 -17.80
CA PHE A 110 -20.24 11.04 -17.84
C PHE A 110 -19.85 12.49 -17.50
N ALA A 111 -18.97 12.67 -16.52
CA ALA A 111 -18.57 13.97 -16.02
C ALA A 111 -17.05 14.14 -15.95
N LEU A 112 -16.58 15.33 -16.33
CA LEU A 112 -15.18 15.74 -16.19
C LEU A 112 -15.08 17.14 -15.59
N VAL A 113 -14.10 17.35 -14.71
CA VAL A 113 -13.80 18.65 -14.11
C VAL A 113 -12.31 18.94 -14.24
N ARG A 114 -11.93 20.09 -14.80
CA ARG A 114 -10.52 20.51 -14.89
C ARG A 114 -10.19 21.63 -13.92
N TYR A 115 -9.13 21.40 -13.15
CA TYR A 115 -8.55 22.35 -12.22
C TYR A 115 -7.18 22.85 -12.73
N LEU A 116 -6.90 24.11 -12.47
CA LEU A 116 -5.58 24.73 -12.59
C LEU A 116 -4.63 24.19 -11.49
N PRO A 117 -3.30 24.39 -11.62
CA PRO A 117 -2.33 23.94 -10.61
C PRO A 117 -2.54 24.49 -9.18
N ASN A 118 -3.43 25.48 -9.00
CA ASN A 118 -3.83 26.08 -7.72
C ASN A 118 -5.24 25.65 -7.23
N GLY A 119 -5.87 24.67 -7.86
CA GLY A 119 -7.18 24.12 -7.46
C GLY A 119 -8.39 24.95 -7.89
N LYS A 120 -8.20 26.07 -8.59
CA LYS A 120 -9.33 26.79 -9.22
C LYS A 120 -9.78 26.07 -10.49
N LEU A 121 -11.08 26.05 -10.77
CA LEU A 121 -11.61 25.57 -12.05
C LEU A 121 -10.94 26.29 -13.23
N ASP A 122 -10.53 25.52 -14.24
CA ASP A 122 -10.01 26.05 -15.50
C ASP A 122 -11.17 26.41 -16.43
N THR A 123 -11.58 27.67 -16.42
CA THR A 123 -12.70 28.16 -17.22
C THR A 123 -12.52 28.06 -18.74
N SER A 124 -11.36 27.59 -19.23
CA SER A 124 -11.12 27.28 -20.65
C SER A 124 -11.47 25.84 -21.05
N PHE A 125 -11.89 25.00 -20.09
CA PHE A 125 -12.32 23.62 -20.32
C PHE A 125 -13.85 23.51 -20.29
N GLY A 126 -14.43 22.88 -21.32
CA GLY A 126 -15.86 22.60 -21.40
C GLY A 126 -16.72 23.85 -21.16
N GLU A 127 -17.75 23.69 -20.32
CA GLU A 127 -18.50 24.81 -19.77
C GLU A 127 -17.85 25.28 -18.45
N ARG A 128 -16.99 26.29 -18.54
CA ARG A 128 -16.43 27.02 -17.38
C ARG A 128 -15.63 26.15 -16.38
N GLY A 129 -15.07 25.03 -16.83
CA GLY A 129 -14.26 24.10 -16.04
C GLY A 129 -14.85 22.69 -15.99
N THR A 130 -16.08 22.49 -16.43
CA THR A 130 -16.81 21.23 -16.31
C THR A 130 -17.31 20.72 -17.67
N VAL A 131 -17.53 19.42 -17.77
CA VAL A 131 -18.13 18.74 -18.90
C VAL A 131 -19.09 17.71 -18.34
N VAL A 132 -20.32 17.66 -18.86
CA VAL A 132 -21.27 16.58 -18.62
C VAL A 132 -21.74 16.08 -19.99
N THR A 133 -21.69 14.77 -20.21
CA THR A 133 -22.02 14.13 -21.49
C THR A 133 -23.01 12.99 -21.26
N ALA A 134 -24.20 13.13 -21.83
CA ALA A 134 -25.14 12.03 -21.98
C ALA A 134 -24.75 11.17 -23.20
N ILE A 135 -24.84 9.85 -23.06
CA ILE A 135 -24.53 8.87 -24.12
C ILE A 135 -25.81 8.10 -24.50
N GLY A 136 -26.38 7.37 -23.53
CA GLY A 136 -27.53 6.51 -23.72
C GLY A 136 -28.88 7.17 -23.42
N ASN A 137 -29.87 6.34 -23.09
CA ASN A 137 -31.20 6.77 -22.67
C ASN A 137 -31.39 6.72 -21.14
N GLY A 138 -30.48 6.07 -20.42
CA GLY A 138 -30.47 5.94 -18.96
C GLY A 138 -29.22 6.52 -18.32
N ASP A 139 -28.66 5.76 -17.37
CA ASP A 139 -27.44 6.09 -16.65
C ASP A 139 -26.18 5.87 -17.51
N ASP A 140 -25.30 6.87 -17.55
CA ASP A 140 -23.95 6.75 -18.11
C ASP A 140 -22.91 6.88 -16.99
N GLU A 141 -22.18 5.81 -16.70
CA GLU A 141 -21.26 5.71 -15.58
C GLU A 141 -19.79 5.66 -16.02
N ALA A 142 -18.99 6.68 -15.70
CA ALA A 142 -17.58 6.76 -16.09
C ALA A 142 -16.63 6.32 -14.96
N TYR A 143 -15.81 5.31 -15.22
CA TYR A 143 -14.91 4.70 -14.22
C TYR A 143 -13.43 4.93 -14.56
N GLY A 144 -13.02 4.61 -15.80
CA GLY A 144 -11.63 4.70 -16.23
C GLY A 144 -11.34 5.95 -17.08
N ALA A 145 -10.10 6.45 -17.04
CA ALA A 145 -9.65 7.50 -17.95
C ALA A 145 -8.14 7.43 -18.24
N VAL A 146 -7.72 7.86 -19.44
CA VAL A 146 -6.32 8.04 -19.83
C VAL A 146 -6.09 9.31 -20.64
N LEU A 147 -4.90 9.90 -20.49
CA LEU A 147 -4.43 11.04 -21.28
C LEU A 147 -3.59 10.54 -22.47
N GLN A 148 -3.99 10.86 -23.69
CA GLN A 148 -3.19 10.60 -24.90
C GLN A 148 -2.05 11.62 -25.04
N ALA A 149 -0.96 11.26 -25.71
CA ALA A 149 0.23 12.11 -25.90
C ALA A 149 -0.03 13.45 -26.63
N ASN A 150 -1.19 13.63 -27.25
CA ASN A 150 -1.65 14.87 -27.88
C ASN A 150 -2.52 15.74 -26.93
N GLY A 151 -2.62 15.36 -25.65
CA GLY A 151 -3.44 16.01 -24.63
C GLY A 151 -4.95 15.71 -24.70
N LYS A 152 -5.41 14.87 -25.64
CA LYS A 152 -6.79 14.38 -25.68
C LYS A 152 -7.02 13.37 -24.55
N ILE A 153 -8.25 13.29 -24.08
CA ILE A 153 -8.64 12.46 -22.94
C ILE A 153 -9.56 11.36 -23.46
N ILE A 154 -9.30 10.11 -23.09
CA ILE A 154 -10.25 9.00 -23.22
C ILE A 154 -10.88 8.77 -21.86
N VAL A 155 -12.20 8.63 -21.83
CA VAL A 155 -12.98 8.16 -20.67
C VAL A 155 -13.67 6.87 -21.07
N VAL A 156 -13.71 5.89 -20.18
CA VAL A 156 -14.43 4.62 -20.37
C VAL A 156 -15.37 4.34 -19.20
N GLY A 157 -16.39 3.54 -19.46
CA GLY A 157 -17.44 3.27 -18.49
C GLY A 157 -18.53 2.34 -19.02
N ALA A 158 -19.72 2.47 -18.47
CA ALA A 158 -20.95 1.81 -18.92
C ALA A 158 -22.01 2.85 -19.35
N SER A 159 -22.91 2.49 -20.27
CA SER A 159 -23.99 3.36 -20.76
C SER A 159 -25.28 2.58 -20.91
N TYR A 160 -26.35 2.97 -20.21
CA TYR A 160 -27.65 2.31 -20.33
C TYR A 160 -28.38 2.71 -21.62
N ASN A 161 -28.52 1.78 -22.56
CA ASN A 161 -29.11 2.03 -23.86
C ASN A 161 -30.66 2.08 -23.83
N GLY A 162 -31.28 1.61 -22.74
CA GLY A 162 -32.74 1.48 -22.59
C GLY A 162 -33.21 0.04 -22.32
N HIS A 163 -32.31 -0.93 -22.44
CA HIS A 163 -32.52 -2.35 -22.13
C HIS A 163 -31.49 -2.85 -21.13
N ASP A 164 -30.21 -2.67 -21.45
CA ASP A 164 -29.01 -3.10 -20.72
C ASP A 164 -27.92 -2.01 -20.78
N TYR A 165 -26.76 -2.29 -20.19
CA TYR A 165 -25.58 -1.43 -20.19
C TYR A 165 -24.57 -1.90 -21.24
N ASP A 166 -24.06 -0.98 -22.05
CA ASP A 166 -22.98 -1.24 -23.01
C ASP A 166 -21.65 -0.65 -22.49
N ILE A 167 -20.51 -1.25 -22.89
CA ILE A 167 -19.19 -0.62 -22.72
C ILE A 167 -19.17 0.70 -23.47
N ALA A 168 -18.93 1.81 -22.78
CA ALA A 168 -18.90 3.15 -23.35
C ALA A 168 -17.48 3.74 -23.35
N LEU A 169 -17.09 4.36 -24.48
CA LEU A 169 -15.85 5.13 -24.62
C LEU A 169 -16.15 6.51 -25.22
N VAL A 170 -15.63 7.57 -24.61
CA VAL A 170 -15.74 8.94 -25.13
C VAL A 170 -14.36 9.58 -25.22
N ARG A 171 -14.03 10.18 -26.37
CA ARG A 171 -12.82 11.01 -26.50
C ARG A 171 -13.15 12.49 -26.39
N TYR A 172 -12.41 13.19 -25.55
CA TYR A 172 -12.47 14.65 -25.38
C TYR A 172 -11.21 15.31 -25.91
N THR A 173 -11.39 16.49 -26.51
CA THR A 173 -10.31 17.41 -26.90
C THR A 173 -9.60 18.00 -25.68
N THR A 174 -8.44 18.63 -25.90
CA THR A 174 -7.75 19.45 -24.88
C THR A 174 -8.58 20.61 -24.33
N ALA A 175 -9.70 20.96 -24.97
CA ALA A 175 -10.65 21.97 -24.52
C ALA A 175 -11.89 21.38 -23.82
N GLY A 176 -11.97 20.06 -23.61
CA GLY A 176 -13.10 19.38 -22.95
C GLY A 176 -14.33 19.17 -23.84
N LEU A 177 -14.28 19.56 -25.11
CA LEU A 177 -15.32 19.24 -26.08
C LEU A 177 -15.16 17.79 -26.58
N VAL A 178 -16.27 17.07 -26.76
CA VAL A 178 -16.29 15.73 -27.39
C VAL A 178 -15.64 15.81 -28.78
N ASP A 179 -14.68 14.91 -29.04
CA ASP A 179 -13.85 14.89 -30.22
C ASP A 179 -14.43 13.98 -31.32
N LYS A 180 -15.21 14.58 -32.21
CA LYS A 180 -15.84 13.91 -33.37
C LYS A 180 -14.89 13.24 -34.38
N SER A 181 -13.57 13.37 -34.20
CA SER A 181 -12.57 12.58 -34.95
C SER A 181 -12.27 11.21 -34.35
N PHE A 182 -12.88 10.86 -33.21
CA PHE A 182 -12.99 9.51 -32.67
C PHE A 182 -14.35 8.97 -33.15
N THR A 183 -14.36 7.80 -33.78
CA THR A 183 -15.57 7.05 -34.22
C THR A 183 -16.65 7.77 -35.06
N GLY A 184 -16.49 9.07 -35.37
CA GLY A 184 -17.36 9.90 -36.21
C GLY A 184 -18.16 10.96 -35.45
N ASP A 185 -18.52 10.67 -34.19
CA ASP A 185 -19.28 11.55 -33.29
C ASP A 185 -18.58 11.81 -31.95
N GLY A 186 -17.51 11.07 -31.65
CA GLY A 186 -16.68 11.16 -30.45
C GLY A 186 -17.02 10.14 -29.37
N ILE A 187 -18.03 9.31 -29.61
CA ILE A 187 -18.60 8.34 -28.67
C ILE A 187 -18.56 6.96 -29.31
N TYR A 188 -18.34 5.92 -28.52
CA TYR A 188 -18.43 4.54 -28.98
C TYR A 188 -19.05 3.68 -27.90
N THR A 189 -20.12 2.97 -28.23
CA THR A 189 -20.67 1.90 -27.38
C THR A 189 -20.39 0.54 -28.01
N LEU A 190 -20.11 -0.45 -27.17
CA LEU A 190 -19.93 -1.84 -27.56
C LEU A 190 -20.81 -2.74 -26.70
N ASP A 191 -21.88 -3.23 -27.33
CA ASP A 191 -22.63 -4.42 -26.95
C ASP A 191 -21.82 -5.66 -27.41
N LEU A 192 -21.55 -6.59 -26.50
CA LEU A 192 -20.84 -7.85 -26.76
C LEU A 192 -21.80 -9.03 -26.92
N ASP A 193 -22.89 -9.10 -26.14
CA ASP A 193 -23.77 -10.28 -26.06
C ASP A 193 -25.27 -10.00 -25.79
N ASN A 194 -25.72 -8.74 -25.93
CA ASN A 194 -27.06 -8.22 -25.62
C ASN A 194 -27.36 -8.39 -24.12
N SER A 195 -26.44 -7.88 -23.28
CA SER A 195 -26.52 -7.96 -21.83
C SER A 195 -25.69 -6.87 -21.15
N LEU A 196 -25.49 -6.99 -19.84
CA LEU A 196 -24.70 -6.03 -19.06
C LEU A 196 -23.20 -6.15 -19.41
N ASP A 197 -22.71 -5.20 -20.20
CA ASP A 197 -21.31 -4.99 -20.53
C ASP A 197 -20.84 -3.65 -19.91
N GLY A 198 -19.69 -3.66 -19.23
CA GLY A 198 -19.20 -2.48 -18.51
C GLY A 198 -17.69 -2.39 -18.43
N ALA A 199 -17.14 -1.18 -18.64
CA ALA A 199 -15.70 -0.94 -18.53
C ALA A 199 -15.34 -0.26 -17.20
N GLN A 200 -14.55 -0.93 -16.38
CA GLN A 200 -13.98 -0.40 -15.14
C GLN A 200 -12.64 0.31 -15.37
N ALA A 201 -11.81 -0.24 -16.26
CA ALA A 201 -10.41 0.17 -16.45
C ALA A 201 -10.06 0.51 -17.90
N VAL A 202 -9.14 1.45 -18.08
CA VAL A 202 -8.47 1.71 -19.37
C VAL A 202 -6.97 1.94 -19.19
N ALA A 203 -6.17 1.37 -20.08
CA ALA A 203 -4.74 1.61 -20.19
C ALA A 203 -4.34 2.03 -21.62
N LEU A 204 -3.43 2.99 -21.74
CA LEU A 204 -2.88 3.46 -23.01
C LEU A 204 -1.58 2.70 -23.33
N GLN A 205 -1.52 2.06 -24.49
CA GLN A 205 -0.29 1.46 -25.01
C GLN A 205 0.60 2.53 -25.68
N ALA A 206 1.91 2.27 -25.75
CA ALA A 206 2.90 3.21 -26.29
C ALA A 206 2.71 3.56 -27.78
N ASP A 207 1.99 2.73 -28.53
CA ASP A 207 1.60 2.97 -29.93
C ASP A 207 0.26 3.72 -30.07
N GLY A 208 -0.35 4.12 -28.95
CA GLY A 208 -1.61 4.85 -28.88
C GLY A 208 -2.86 3.97 -28.85
N LYS A 209 -2.75 2.64 -28.91
CA LYS A 209 -3.89 1.73 -28.71
C LYS A 209 -4.40 1.79 -27.27
N LEU A 210 -5.67 1.45 -27.08
CA LEU A 210 -6.36 1.48 -25.79
C LEU A 210 -6.73 0.04 -25.40
N LEU A 211 -6.37 -0.38 -24.19
CA LEU A 211 -6.85 -1.60 -23.58
C LEU A 211 -7.93 -1.22 -22.57
N VAL A 212 -9.08 -1.85 -22.64
CA VAL A 212 -10.26 -1.59 -21.80
C VAL A 212 -10.70 -2.91 -21.18
N GLY A 213 -11.09 -2.89 -19.91
CA GLY A 213 -11.54 -4.09 -19.23
C GLY A 213 -12.57 -3.81 -18.16
N GLY A 214 -13.29 -4.86 -17.79
CA GLY A 214 -14.39 -4.87 -16.86
C GLY A 214 -15.15 -6.18 -16.98
N ILE A 215 -16.45 -6.10 -17.22
CA ILE A 215 -17.38 -7.24 -17.24
C ILE A 215 -18.11 -7.36 -18.59
N ASN A 216 -18.43 -8.60 -18.92
CA ASN A 216 -19.42 -8.97 -19.94
C ASN A 216 -20.33 -10.04 -19.34
N TYR A 217 -21.63 -9.77 -19.25
CA TYR A 217 -22.58 -10.72 -18.69
C TYR A 217 -23.12 -11.64 -19.79
N LYS A 218 -23.01 -12.96 -19.60
CA LYS A 218 -23.37 -13.95 -20.61
C LYS A 218 -23.84 -15.24 -19.95
N ASP A 219 -24.86 -15.88 -20.50
CA ASP A 219 -25.39 -17.19 -20.08
C ASP A 219 -25.73 -17.33 -18.57
N GLY A 220 -25.82 -16.22 -17.84
CA GLY A 220 -26.13 -16.17 -16.40
C GLY A 220 -24.97 -15.75 -15.49
N PHE A 221 -23.79 -15.41 -16.04
CA PHE A 221 -22.59 -15.07 -15.28
C PHE A 221 -21.85 -13.86 -15.88
N ALA A 222 -21.14 -13.10 -15.05
CA ALA A 222 -20.18 -12.10 -15.50
C ALA A 222 -18.83 -12.76 -15.88
N TYR A 223 -18.23 -12.31 -16.98
CA TYR A 223 -16.93 -12.80 -17.44
C TYR A 223 -15.88 -11.67 -17.47
N PHE A 224 -14.63 -12.05 -17.17
CA PHE A 224 -13.47 -11.17 -17.19
C PHE A 224 -13.17 -10.71 -18.63
N ALA A 225 -13.54 -9.46 -18.93
CA ALA A 225 -13.43 -8.88 -20.27
C ALA A 225 -12.15 -8.05 -20.46
N LEU A 226 -11.45 -8.26 -21.57
CA LEU A 226 -10.38 -7.39 -22.05
C LEU A 226 -10.53 -7.10 -23.55
N VAL A 227 -10.78 -5.84 -23.89
CA VAL A 227 -11.04 -5.35 -25.25
C VAL A 227 -9.91 -4.40 -25.67
N ARG A 228 -9.41 -4.50 -26.91
CA ARG A 228 -8.43 -3.56 -27.46
C ARG A 228 -9.00 -2.71 -28.59
N TYR A 229 -8.79 -1.41 -28.49
CA TYR A 229 -9.14 -0.43 -29.52
C TYR A 229 -7.89 0.20 -30.14
N LEU A 230 -8.02 0.59 -31.40
CA LEU A 230 -7.09 1.46 -32.10
C LEU A 230 -7.16 2.90 -31.54
N SER A 231 -6.14 3.70 -31.84
CA SER A 231 -6.03 5.09 -31.35
C SER A 231 -7.12 6.04 -31.88
N ASN A 232 -7.89 5.63 -32.89
CA ASN A 232 -9.07 6.30 -33.44
C ASN A 232 -10.41 5.83 -32.83
N GLY A 233 -10.40 4.81 -31.96
CA GLY A 233 -11.57 4.25 -31.28
C GLY A 233 -12.19 3.02 -31.95
N GLU A 234 -11.70 2.62 -33.13
CA GLU A 234 -12.18 1.39 -33.78
C GLU A 234 -11.63 0.15 -33.06
N LEU A 235 -12.44 -0.92 -32.97
CA LEU A 235 -12.02 -2.19 -32.35
C LEU A 235 -10.83 -2.82 -33.10
N ASP A 236 -9.73 -3.10 -32.40
CA ASP A 236 -8.52 -3.68 -32.99
C ASP A 236 -8.66 -5.19 -33.20
N ARG A 237 -9.23 -5.56 -34.35
CA ARG A 237 -9.42 -6.96 -34.77
C ARG A 237 -8.12 -7.79 -34.86
N SER A 238 -6.94 -7.18 -34.75
CA SER A 238 -5.66 -7.91 -34.68
C SER A 238 -5.29 -8.41 -33.27
N PHE A 239 -6.04 -8.03 -32.24
CA PHE A 239 -5.87 -8.53 -30.88
C PHE A 239 -6.67 -9.82 -30.67
N SER A 240 -5.98 -10.86 -30.19
CA SER A 240 -6.50 -12.20 -29.96
C SER A 240 -7.34 -12.74 -31.13
N LYS A 241 -8.67 -12.82 -30.98
CA LYS A 241 -9.61 -13.41 -31.94
C LYS A 241 -10.80 -12.46 -32.16
N ASP A 242 -10.52 -11.29 -32.72
CA ASP A 242 -11.44 -10.19 -33.11
C ASP A 242 -11.48 -8.95 -32.19
N GLY A 243 -10.43 -8.68 -31.40
CA GLY A 243 -10.32 -7.46 -30.59
C GLY A 243 -10.78 -7.61 -29.14
N ILE A 244 -11.44 -8.72 -28.83
CA ILE A 244 -12.04 -9.05 -27.54
C ILE A 244 -11.38 -10.32 -26.99
N VAL A 245 -11.14 -10.35 -25.69
CA VAL A 245 -10.66 -11.50 -24.93
C VAL A 245 -11.61 -11.69 -23.75
N MET A 246 -12.31 -12.82 -23.76
CA MET A 246 -13.07 -13.30 -22.60
C MET A 246 -12.23 -14.36 -21.90
N THR A 247 -11.99 -14.18 -20.61
CA THR A 247 -11.21 -15.12 -19.79
C THR A 247 -12.11 -15.71 -18.73
N GLU A 248 -12.28 -17.02 -18.80
CA GLU A 248 -12.98 -17.84 -17.81
C GLU A 248 -11.99 -18.15 -16.69
N LEU A 249 -12.24 -17.65 -15.47
CA LEU A 249 -11.44 -17.97 -14.29
C LEU A 249 -12.09 -19.10 -13.46
N GLY A 250 -13.39 -19.31 -13.60
CA GLY A 250 -14.13 -20.49 -13.17
C GLY A 250 -15.57 -20.51 -13.68
N ASP A 251 -16.46 -21.21 -12.97
CA ASP A 251 -17.87 -21.43 -13.36
C ASP A 251 -18.83 -20.28 -12.96
N TYR A 252 -18.33 -19.13 -12.47
CA TYR A 252 -19.15 -18.02 -11.95
C TYR A 252 -18.54 -16.62 -12.25
N ASP A 253 -19.15 -15.57 -11.69
CA ASP A 253 -18.87 -14.15 -11.94
C ASP A 253 -17.41 -13.72 -11.77
N ASP A 254 -16.79 -13.24 -12.85
CA ASP A 254 -15.45 -12.67 -12.88
C ASP A 254 -15.46 -11.19 -13.34
N GLU A 255 -14.63 -10.33 -12.75
CA GLU A 255 -14.55 -8.89 -13.08
C GLU A 255 -13.12 -8.39 -13.21
N ALA A 256 -12.83 -7.58 -14.25
CA ALA A 256 -11.54 -6.94 -14.48
C ALA A 256 -11.50 -5.46 -14.03
N ASN A 257 -11.05 -5.19 -12.80
CA ASN A 257 -11.07 -3.85 -12.18
C ASN A 257 -9.88 -2.93 -12.54
N SER A 258 -8.74 -3.46 -12.98
CA SER A 258 -7.54 -2.63 -13.20
C SER A 258 -6.59 -3.21 -14.24
N ILE A 259 -6.09 -2.37 -15.15
CA ILE A 259 -5.16 -2.77 -16.23
C ILE A 259 -3.88 -1.95 -16.17
N ILE A 260 -2.73 -2.61 -16.33
CA ILE A 260 -1.45 -1.97 -16.60
C ILE A 260 -0.69 -2.69 -17.73
N VAL A 261 0.11 -1.93 -18.47
CA VAL A 261 0.95 -2.44 -19.57
C VAL A 261 2.40 -2.45 -19.12
N GLN A 262 3.04 -3.61 -19.21
CA GLN A 262 4.45 -3.79 -18.88
C GLN A 262 5.35 -3.21 -19.99
N ALA A 263 6.60 -2.87 -19.66
CA ALA A 263 7.55 -2.28 -20.62
C ALA A 263 7.91 -3.20 -21.80
N ASP A 264 7.70 -4.52 -21.66
CA ASP A 264 7.86 -5.51 -22.74
C ASP A 264 6.57 -5.75 -23.56
N GLY A 265 5.52 -4.97 -23.30
CA GLY A 265 4.23 -5.03 -23.98
C GLY A 265 3.25 -6.08 -23.43
N LYS A 266 3.63 -6.88 -22.41
CA LYS A 266 2.66 -7.71 -21.69
C LYS A 266 1.62 -6.86 -20.97
N ILE A 267 0.45 -7.44 -20.72
CA ILE A 267 -0.70 -6.78 -20.12
C ILE A 267 -1.03 -7.51 -18.84
N LEU A 268 -1.03 -6.80 -17.71
CA LEU A 268 -1.48 -7.31 -16.42
C LEU A 268 -2.85 -6.71 -16.14
N VAL A 269 -3.79 -7.57 -15.74
CA VAL A 269 -5.12 -7.17 -15.33
C VAL A 269 -5.39 -7.79 -13.96
N ALA A 270 -5.89 -7.00 -13.02
CA ALA A 270 -6.30 -7.46 -11.71
C ALA A 270 -7.79 -7.20 -11.48
N GLY A 271 -8.41 -8.05 -10.67
CA GLY A 271 -9.84 -8.00 -10.41
C GLY A 271 -10.30 -9.15 -9.51
N VAL A 272 -11.53 -9.61 -9.73
CA VAL A 272 -12.22 -10.52 -8.83
C VAL A 272 -12.56 -11.82 -9.57
N HIS A 273 -12.45 -12.93 -8.85
CA HIS A 273 -12.98 -14.24 -9.26
C HIS A 273 -14.02 -14.69 -8.23
N TYR A 274 -15.24 -15.04 -8.64
CA TYR A 274 -16.22 -15.67 -7.77
C TYR A 274 -16.14 -17.20 -7.91
N ASN A 275 -15.99 -17.92 -6.81
CA ASN A 275 -15.88 -19.38 -6.80
C ASN A 275 -17.21 -20.11 -6.52
N GLY A 276 -18.30 -19.35 -6.31
CA GLY A 276 -19.64 -19.85 -6.03
C GLY A 276 -20.06 -19.75 -4.55
N ASP A 277 -19.11 -19.61 -3.63
CA ASP A 277 -19.33 -19.38 -2.19
C ASP A 277 -18.81 -17.98 -1.76
N ASP A 278 -17.59 -17.62 -2.13
CA ASP A 278 -16.96 -16.31 -1.89
C ASP A 278 -16.12 -15.83 -3.09
N THR A 279 -15.51 -14.65 -2.97
CA THR A 279 -14.72 -14.02 -4.03
C THR A 279 -13.24 -13.97 -3.67
N ASP A 280 -12.36 -14.23 -4.64
CA ASP A 280 -10.91 -14.28 -4.53
C ASP A 280 -10.22 -13.12 -5.27
N PHE A 281 -8.98 -12.78 -4.92
CA PHE A 281 -8.12 -11.92 -5.76
C PHE A 281 -7.75 -12.62 -7.06
N ALA A 282 -8.05 -12.01 -8.21
CA ALA A 282 -7.62 -12.47 -9.53
C ALA A 282 -6.53 -11.57 -10.14
N VAL A 283 -5.49 -12.18 -10.72
CA VAL A 283 -4.48 -11.51 -11.55
C VAL A 283 -4.27 -12.32 -12.82
N VAL A 284 -4.56 -11.72 -13.97
CA VAL A 284 -4.38 -12.34 -15.28
C VAL A 284 -3.29 -11.61 -16.05
N ARG A 285 -2.40 -12.36 -16.70
CA ARG A 285 -1.38 -11.81 -17.61
C ARG A 285 -1.56 -12.30 -19.03
N TYR A 286 -1.60 -11.35 -19.95
CA TYR A 286 -1.63 -11.57 -21.39
C TYR A 286 -0.32 -11.10 -22.03
N LEU A 287 0.02 -11.74 -23.15
CA LEU A 287 1.00 -11.26 -24.11
C LEU A 287 0.46 -10.03 -24.85
N ALA A 288 1.35 -9.28 -25.52
CA ALA A 288 0.98 -8.08 -26.30
C ALA A 288 -0.04 -8.33 -27.43
N ASN A 289 -0.28 -9.58 -27.80
CA ASN A 289 -1.28 -10.00 -28.79
C ASN A 289 -2.62 -10.45 -28.17
N GLY A 290 -2.78 -10.44 -26.84
CA GLY A 290 -4.02 -10.80 -26.14
C GLY A 290 -4.19 -12.28 -25.83
N GLN A 291 -3.20 -13.12 -26.14
CA GLN A 291 -3.17 -14.50 -25.65
C GLN A 291 -2.65 -14.53 -24.20
N LEU A 292 -3.11 -15.47 -23.38
CA LEU A 292 -2.60 -15.69 -22.03
C LEU A 292 -1.08 -15.97 -22.05
N ASP A 293 -0.35 -15.41 -21.09
CA ASP A 293 1.06 -15.68 -20.91
C ASP A 293 1.27 -16.95 -20.08
N ASN A 294 1.42 -18.09 -20.76
CA ASN A 294 1.59 -19.38 -20.11
C ASN A 294 2.83 -19.50 -19.20
N ALA A 295 3.73 -18.52 -19.17
CA ALA A 295 4.85 -18.44 -18.22
C ALA A 295 4.50 -17.71 -16.90
N PHE A 296 3.25 -17.27 -16.72
CA PHE A 296 2.74 -16.62 -15.51
C PHE A 296 1.75 -17.53 -14.78
N GLY A 297 1.90 -17.67 -13.45
CA GLY A 297 0.95 -18.38 -12.60
C GLY A 297 0.59 -19.78 -13.12
N ASN A 298 -0.70 -20.07 -13.16
CA ASN A 298 -1.28 -21.21 -13.86
C ASN A 298 -1.77 -20.76 -15.25
N ASN A 299 -0.94 -20.95 -16.28
CA ASN A 299 -1.26 -20.67 -17.68
C ASN A 299 -1.79 -19.24 -17.96
N GLY A 300 -1.19 -18.22 -17.32
CA GLY A 300 -1.58 -16.82 -17.44
C GLY A 300 -2.47 -16.31 -16.30
N ILE A 301 -2.99 -17.18 -15.44
CA ILE A 301 -3.95 -16.83 -14.37
C ILE A 301 -3.34 -17.10 -12.99
N VAL A 302 -3.57 -16.19 -12.05
CA VAL A 302 -3.30 -16.35 -10.62
C VAL A 302 -4.57 -15.98 -9.86
N ILE A 303 -5.16 -16.96 -9.18
CA ILE A 303 -6.21 -16.75 -8.17
C ILE A 303 -5.58 -16.85 -6.79
N THR A 304 -5.95 -15.97 -5.86
CA THR A 304 -5.41 -15.93 -4.50
C THR A 304 -6.53 -15.68 -3.50
N GLY A 305 -7.07 -16.76 -2.96
CA GLY A 305 -7.88 -16.73 -1.74
C GLY A 305 -7.00 -16.55 -0.50
N LEU A 306 -7.36 -15.60 0.34
CA LEU A 306 -6.67 -15.28 1.59
C LEU A 306 -7.49 -15.63 2.84
N SER A 307 -8.81 -15.79 2.70
CA SER A 307 -9.71 -16.15 3.79
C SER A 307 -10.77 -17.17 3.35
N THR A 308 -11.97 -17.12 3.95
CA THR A 308 -13.18 -17.87 3.58
C THR A 308 -14.37 -16.90 3.54
N THR A 309 -14.09 -15.71 3.06
CA THR A 309 -14.92 -14.50 3.06
C THR A 309 -14.49 -13.64 1.88
N LYS A 310 -15.30 -12.66 1.49
CA LYS A 310 -15.10 -11.98 0.21
C LYS A 310 -13.83 -11.15 0.15
N GLU A 311 -13.03 -11.42 -0.86
CA GLU A 311 -11.93 -10.60 -1.31
C GLU A 311 -12.24 -9.90 -2.64
N GLN A 312 -11.78 -8.67 -2.80
CA GLN A 312 -11.95 -7.90 -4.03
C GLN A 312 -10.68 -7.13 -4.38
N ALA A 313 -10.06 -7.43 -5.53
CA ALA A 313 -8.95 -6.62 -6.03
C ALA A 313 -9.48 -5.40 -6.81
N TYR A 314 -8.98 -4.21 -6.46
CA TYR A 314 -9.41 -2.95 -7.09
C TYR A 314 -8.31 -2.31 -7.95
N SER A 315 -7.03 -2.54 -7.66
CA SER A 315 -5.94 -1.86 -8.39
C SER A 315 -4.66 -2.66 -8.45
N VAL A 316 -3.93 -2.54 -9.56
CA VAL A 316 -2.61 -3.17 -9.78
C VAL A 316 -1.56 -2.13 -10.16
N ALA A 317 -0.35 -2.32 -9.65
CA ALA A 317 0.82 -1.48 -9.93
C ALA A 317 2.07 -2.34 -10.14
N LEU A 318 3.03 -1.82 -10.92
CA LEU A 318 4.35 -2.43 -11.10
C LEU A 318 5.41 -1.69 -10.29
N GLN A 319 6.26 -2.46 -9.61
CA GLN A 319 7.49 -1.97 -9.02
C GLN A 319 8.62 -1.95 -10.06
N GLN A 320 9.66 -1.17 -9.80
CA GLN A 320 10.81 -1.01 -10.72
C GLN A 320 11.60 -2.31 -10.95
N ASP A 321 11.56 -3.25 -10.01
CA ASP A 321 12.15 -4.60 -10.13
C ASP A 321 11.24 -5.59 -10.88
N GLY A 322 10.08 -5.15 -11.37
CA GLY A 322 9.10 -5.95 -12.08
C GLY A 322 8.13 -6.72 -11.19
N LYS A 323 8.25 -6.64 -9.84
CA LYS A 323 7.22 -7.19 -8.95
C LYS A 323 5.90 -6.44 -9.11
N ILE A 324 4.81 -7.12 -8.81
CA ILE A 324 3.45 -6.67 -9.05
C ILE A 324 2.79 -6.46 -7.68
N LEU A 325 2.31 -5.25 -7.42
CA LEU A 325 1.49 -4.94 -6.25
C LEU A 325 0.02 -4.97 -6.65
N VAL A 326 -0.82 -5.62 -5.87
CA VAL A 326 -2.28 -5.66 -6.04
C VAL A 326 -2.92 -5.25 -4.73
N THR A 327 -3.83 -4.29 -4.78
CA THR A 327 -4.54 -3.78 -3.60
C THR A 327 -6.04 -3.95 -3.75
N GLY A 328 -6.70 -4.17 -2.62
CA GLY A 328 -8.11 -4.52 -2.58
C GLY A 328 -8.67 -4.46 -1.16
N SER A 329 -9.77 -5.17 -0.93
CA SER A 329 -10.33 -5.40 0.41
C SER A 329 -10.53 -6.88 0.70
N ILE A 330 -10.53 -7.23 1.98
CA ILE A 330 -10.85 -8.56 2.52
C ILE A 330 -11.94 -8.37 3.58
N GLU A 331 -13.10 -8.99 3.42
CA GLU A 331 -14.11 -9.04 4.48
C GLU A 331 -13.57 -9.83 5.68
N SER A 332 -13.75 -9.30 6.88
CA SER A 332 -13.56 -10.06 8.12
C SER A 332 -14.90 -10.62 8.61
N ASN A 333 -14.86 -11.79 9.27
CA ASN A 333 -16.02 -12.50 9.80
C ASN A 333 -16.78 -11.69 10.89
N GLY A 334 -17.52 -10.64 10.53
CA GLY A 334 -18.28 -9.82 11.48
C GLY A 334 -18.54 -8.34 11.16
N ASN A 335 -18.61 -7.93 9.88
CA ASN A 335 -19.11 -6.62 9.37
C ASN A 335 -18.11 -5.48 9.09
N ALA A 336 -16.83 -5.76 8.84
CA ALA A 336 -15.93 -4.77 8.24
C ALA A 336 -14.99 -5.42 7.23
N ALA A 337 -14.82 -4.79 6.07
CA ALA A 337 -13.78 -5.13 5.12
C ALA A 337 -12.52 -4.32 5.42
N ASP A 338 -11.41 -5.01 5.67
CA ASP A 338 -10.10 -4.40 5.83
C ASP A 338 -9.45 -4.21 4.45
N PHE A 339 -8.57 -3.22 4.32
CA PHE A 339 -7.76 -3.09 3.11
C PHE A 339 -6.69 -4.18 3.06
N ALA A 340 -6.36 -4.64 1.85
CA ALA A 340 -5.28 -5.60 1.64
C ALA A 340 -4.34 -5.14 0.52
N LEU A 341 -3.06 -5.48 0.68
CA LEU A 341 -2.01 -5.22 -0.29
C LEU A 341 -1.13 -6.47 -0.43
N LEU A 342 -1.24 -7.13 -1.59
CA LEU A 342 -0.47 -8.31 -1.95
C LEU A 342 0.69 -7.90 -2.85
N ARG A 343 1.81 -8.61 -2.76
CA ARG A 343 2.89 -8.53 -3.75
C ARG A 343 3.11 -9.89 -4.40
N TYR A 344 3.22 -9.89 -5.72
CA TYR A 344 3.57 -11.05 -6.53
C TYR A 344 4.93 -10.84 -7.20
N ASN A 345 5.64 -11.93 -7.41
CA ASN A 345 6.86 -11.99 -8.19
C ASN A 345 6.54 -11.83 -9.70
N THR A 346 7.57 -11.60 -10.51
CA THR A 346 7.47 -11.44 -11.98
C THR A 346 6.87 -12.65 -12.71
N ASN A 347 6.80 -13.82 -12.07
CA ASN A 347 6.17 -15.05 -12.58
C ASN A 347 4.76 -15.30 -12.01
N GLY A 348 4.23 -14.42 -11.16
CA GLY A 348 2.89 -14.55 -10.56
C GLY A 348 2.83 -15.33 -9.26
N THR A 349 3.94 -15.86 -8.72
CA THR A 349 3.91 -16.46 -7.38
C THR A 349 3.89 -15.37 -6.31
N LEU A 350 3.08 -15.53 -5.26
CA LEU A 350 3.04 -14.59 -4.13
C LEU A 350 4.44 -14.40 -3.51
N ASP A 351 4.80 -13.16 -3.21
CA ASP A 351 6.07 -12.80 -2.60
C ASP A 351 5.96 -12.76 -1.08
N ASN A 352 6.18 -13.92 -0.46
CA ASN A 352 6.15 -14.12 1.00
C ASN A 352 7.23 -13.35 1.78
N SER A 353 8.10 -12.57 1.12
CA SER A 353 8.99 -11.62 1.81
C SER A 353 8.30 -10.27 2.10
N PHE A 354 7.22 -9.94 1.37
CA PHE A 354 6.53 -8.67 1.50
C PHE A 354 5.68 -8.58 2.77
N GLY A 355 5.59 -7.39 3.36
CA GLY A 355 4.81 -7.15 4.59
C GLY A 355 5.40 -7.77 5.87
N SER A 356 6.48 -8.55 5.77
CA SER A 356 7.21 -9.01 6.96
C SER A 356 7.96 -7.84 7.63
N LEU A 357 7.93 -7.82 8.97
CA LEU A 357 8.15 -6.66 9.86
C LEU A 357 9.60 -6.12 9.87
N TYR A 358 10.08 -5.59 8.75
CA TYR A 358 11.46 -5.09 8.59
C TYR A 358 11.64 -3.58 8.76
N ASP A 359 10.57 -2.84 9.07
CA ASP A 359 10.54 -1.37 8.98
C ASP A 359 9.73 -0.74 10.15
N GLN A 360 9.92 -1.22 11.40
CA GLN A 360 9.48 -0.52 12.65
C GLN A 360 10.54 -0.61 13.76
N THR A 361 10.57 0.41 14.64
CA THR A 361 11.34 0.43 15.90
C THR A 361 10.68 -0.53 16.87
N SER A 362 11.20 -1.73 17.00
CA SER A 362 10.83 -2.63 18.11
C SER A 362 11.64 -2.29 19.38
N LEU A 363 11.74 -1.00 19.71
CA LEU A 363 12.43 -0.44 20.88
C LEU A 363 11.56 0.68 21.47
N ASP A 364 10.25 0.47 21.42
CA ASP A 364 9.18 1.36 21.87
C ASP A 364 8.68 0.99 23.29
N HIS A 365 9.15 -0.13 23.86
CA HIS A 365 8.80 -0.53 25.21
C HIS A 365 9.40 0.38 26.29
N ILE A 366 8.57 0.78 27.26
CA ILE A 366 9.02 1.35 28.54
C ILE A 366 9.06 0.22 29.56
N ALA A 367 10.26 -0.19 29.95
CA ALA A 367 10.47 -1.31 30.85
C ALA A 367 10.37 -0.86 32.32
N GLU A 368 9.56 -1.52 33.14
CA GLU A 368 9.43 -1.19 34.58
C GLU A 368 10.42 -1.99 35.43
N TYR A 369 11.38 -1.31 36.08
CA TYR A 369 12.30 -1.93 37.05
C TYR A 369 12.03 -1.45 38.47
N ARG A 370 11.90 -2.38 39.42
CA ARG A 370 11.85 -2.07 40.85
C ARG A 370 13.24 -2.16 41.46
N GLU A 371 13.62 -1.15 42.25
CA GLU A 371 14.89 -1.14 43.00
C GLU A 371 15.07 -2.43 43.82
N GLY A 372 16.27 -3.03 43.75
CA GLY A 372 16.56 -4.33 44.37
C GLY A 372 15.85 -5.54 43.75
N GLY A 373 15.01 -5.35 42.74
CA GLY A 373 14.20 -6.39 42.10
C GLY A 373 14.96 -7.31 41.15
N ASN A 374 14.29 -8.39 40.77
CA ASN A 374 14.77 -9.35 39.76
C ASN A 374 15.00 -8.67 38.39
N PRO A 375 15.88 -9.20 37.52
CA PRO A 375 16.08 -8.69 36.18
C PRO A 375 14.80 -8.70 35.33
N ILE A 376 14.57 -7.60 34.60
CA ILE A 376 13.42 -7.39 33.71
C ILE A 376 13.90 -7.26 32.26
N ALA A 377 13.15 -7.78 31.29
CA ALA A 377 13.48 -7.61 29.88
C ALA A 377 13.49 -6.11 29.53
N LEU A 378 14.52 -5.65 28.82
CA LEU A 378 14.58 -4.26 28.35
C LEU A 378 13.49 -4.01 27.30
N ASP A 379 13.36 -4.94 26.36
CA ASP A 379 12.28 -4.96 25.38
C ASP A 379 12.04 -6.44 25.01
N SER A 380 10.78 -6.89 25.02
CA SER A 380 10.42 -8.29 24.68
C SER A 380 10.06 -8.49 23.21
N GLU A 381 9.92 -7.41 22.45
CA GLU A 381 9.50 -7.43 21.04
C GLU A 381 10.66 -7.08 20.10
N VAL A 382 11.79 -6.58 20.63
CA VAL A 382 12.97 -6.19 19.86
C VAL A 382 13.46 -7.20 18.83
N ARG A 383 13.67 -6.68 17.62
CA ARG A 383 14.22 -7.30 16.41
C ARG A 383 15.36 -6.41 15.91
N ILE A 384 16.17 -6.96 15.00
CA ILE A 384 17.10 -6.18 14.17
C ILE A 384 17.02 -6.72 12.75
N TYR A 385 17.18 -5.86 11.76
CA TYR A 385 17.34 -6.28 10.38
C TYR A 385 18.53 -5.58 9.72
N ASP A 386 19.14 -6.32 8.81
CA ASP A 386 20.23 -5.92 7.93
C ASP A 386 20.06 -6.75 6.65
N LEU A 387 19.92 -6.07 5.50
CA LEU A 387 19.53 -6.71 4.24
C LEU A 387 20.57 -7.73 3.79
N GLU A 388 21.85 -7.37 3.91
CA GLU A 388 22.98 -8.17 3.48
C GLU A 388 23.22 -9.39 4.38
N LEU A 389 23.17 -9.23 5.71
CA LEU A 389 23.30 -10.32 6.68
C LEU A 389 22.12 -11.29 6.63
N ALA A 390 20.90 -10.79 6.44
CA ALA A 390 19.72 -11.63 6.26
C ALA A 390 19.82 -12.47 4.97
N ALA A 391 20.30 -11.88 3.87
CA ALA A 391 20.56 -12.61 2.61
C ALA A 391 21.67 -13.66 2.75
N GLN A 392 22.68 -13.44 3.60
CA GLN A 392 23.68 -14.46 3.96
C GLN A 392 23.12 -15.57 4.89
N GLY A 393 21.96 -15.35 5.52
CA GLY A 393 21.33 -16.29 6.45
C GLY A 393 21.94 -16.32 7.86
N HIS A 394 22.96 -15.50 8.14
CA HIS A 394 23.64 -15.44 9.43
C HIS A 394 24.20 -14.05 9.75
N TYR A 395 24.29 -13.74 11.03
CA TYR A 395 24.82 -12.48 11.57
C TYR A 395 26.30 -12.58 12.00
N SER A 396 27.09 -13.44 11.34
CA SER A 396 28.50 -13.65 11.68
C SER A 396 29.31 -12.34 11.62
N ARG A 397 30.09 -12.05 12.66
CA ARG A 397 30.87 -10.81 12.87
C ARG A 397 30.06 -9.55 13.21
N ALA A 398 28.75 -9.54 12.99
CA ALA A 398 27.90 -8.47 13.50
C ALA A 398 28.01 -8.41 15.03
N SER A 399 27.74 -7.26 15.61
CA SER A 399 27.86 -7.08 17.06
C SER A 399 26.77 -6.20 17.64
N LEU A 400 26.42 -6.52 18.88
CA LEU A 400 25.56 -5.72 19.74
C LEU A 400 26.40 -5.17 20.89
N ARG A 401 26.10 -3.94 21.31
CA ARG A 401 26.57 -3.33 22.56
C ARG A 401 25.39 -2.64 23.26
N ILE A 402 25.26 -2.93 24.56
CA ILE A 402 24.25 -2.40 25.47
C ILE A 402 24.96 -1.67 26.61
N GLU A 403 24.63 -0.39 26.82
CA GLU A 403 25.11 0.38 27.97
C GLU A 403 24.13 1.53 28.32
N ARG A 404 24.31 2.15 29.49
CA ARG A 404 23.50 3.31 29.91
C ARG A 404 23.87 4.53 29.06
N HIS A 405 22.84 5.26 28.63
CA HIS A 405 22.99 6.49 27.86
C HIS A 405 23.83 7.54 28.62
N GLY A 406 24.77 8.17 27.92
CA GLY A 406 25.71 9.14 28.50
C GLY A 406 26.86 8.52 29.32
N GLY A 407 26.90 7.20 29.48
CA GLY A 407 27.99 6.45 30.12
C GLY A 407 27.49 5.35 31.04
N GLY A 408 28.06 4.15 30.91
CA GLY A 408 27.68 2.98 31.70
C GLY A 408 27.96 3.10 33.21
N ASP A 409 26.99 2.72 34.04
CA ASP A 409 27.09 2.74 35.50
C ASP A 409 27.59 1.39 36.05
N SER A 410 28.53 1.41 37.00
CA SER A 410 29.09 0.20 37.62
C SER A 410 28.10 -0.63 38.45
N HIS A 411 26.90 -0.13 38.73
CA HIS A 411 25.83 -0.85 39.43
C HIS A 411 24.93 -1.64 38.49
N ASP A 412 24.89 -1.29 37.20
CA ASP A 412 23.99 -1.89 36.22
C ASP A 412 24.42 -3.29 35.81
N ARG A 413 23.45 -4.16 35.57
CA ARG A 413 23.66 -5.58 35.27
C ARG A 413 22.79 -5.97 34.08
N TYR A 414 23.46 -6.32 32.99
CA TYR A 414 22.83 -6.87 31.80
C TYR A 414 22.96 -8.39 31.80
N SER A 415 21.84 -9.10 31.66
CA SER A 415 21.76 -10.57 31.76
C SER A 415 20.84 -11.16 30.69
N GLY A 416 20.83 -12.48 30.53
CA GLY A 416 19.87 -13.18 29.68
C GLY A 416 18.68 -13.73 30.48
N LEU A 417 17.48 -13.66 29.91
CA LEU A 417 16.26 -14.31 30.39
C LEU A 417 15.91 -15.55 29.57
N GLY A 418 15.05 -16.40 30.16
CA GLY A 418 14.45 -17.54 29.49
C GLY A 418 15.49 -18.52 28.95
N GLN A 419 15.64 -18.57 27.63
CA GLN A 419 16.52 -19.48 26.92
C GLN A 419 17.85 -18.84 26.47
N LEU A 420 18.08 -17.56 26.76
CA LEU A 420 19.35 -16.87 26.54
C LEU A 420 20.26 -17.05 27.77
N ASN A 421 21.40 -17.71 27.57
CA ASN A 421 22.46 -17.83 28.57
C ASN A 421 23.69 -17.02 28.13
N LEU A 422 24.09 -16.08 28.98
CA LEU A 422 25.29 -15.25 28.82
C LEU A 422 26.32 -15.63 29.89
N SER A 423 27.15 -16.63 29.64
CA SER A 423 28.13 -17.10 30.62
C SER A 423 29.39 -17.69 29.98
N GLN A 424 30.49 -17.75 30.74
CA GLN A 424 31.79 -18.29 30.30
C GLN A 424 32.33 -17.64 29.00
N GLY A 425 31.99 -16.37 28.75
CA GLY A 425 32.35 -15.66 27.52
C GLY A 425 31.53 -16.04 26.28
N LYS A 426 30.40 -16.75 26.44
CA LYS A 426 29.56 -17.27 25.35
C LYS A 426 28.12 -16.78 25.46
N ALA A 427 27.51 -16.53 24.30
CA ALA A 427 26.07 -16.35 24.15
C ALA A 427 25.48 -17.65 23.58
N VAL A 428 24.53 -18.23 24.33
CA VAL A 428 23.86 -19.48 23.96
C VAL A 428 22.36 -19.27 23.98
N VAL A 429 21.66 -19.59 22.90
CA VAL A 429 20.19 -19.51 22.80
C VAL A 429 19.65 -20.89 22.43
N ASN A 430 18.71 -21.42 23.22
CA ASN A 430 18.12 -22.75 23.00
C ASN A 430 19.18 -23.87 22.84
N GLY A 431 20.31 -23.77 23.54
CA GLY A 431 21.44 -24.70 23.44
C GLY A 431 22.40 -24.49 22.26
N VAL A 432 22.14 -23.52 21.37
CA VAL A 432 23.01 -23.16 20.24
C VAL A 432 23.94 -22.01 20.65
N GLU A 433 25.25 -22.19 20.50
CA GLU A 433 26.25 -21.13 20.71
C GLU A 433 26.29 -20.18 19.51
N ILE A 434 25.84 -18.94 19.72
CA ILE A 434 25.60 -17.93 18.69
C ILE A 434 26.63 -16.79 18.67
N GLY A 435 27.50 -16.71 19.68
CA GLY A 435 28.48 -15.61 19.75
C GLY A 435 29.34 -15.61 21.01
N THR A 436 30.28 -14.68 21.03
CA THR A 436 31.19 -14.42 22.15
C THR A 436 30.69 -13.22 22.94
N VAL A 437 30.65 -13.33 24.27
CA VAL A 437 30.21 -12.27 25.18
C VAL A 437 31.41 -11.54 25.77
N TYR A 438 31.37 -10.21 25.67
CA TYR A 438 32.30 -9.28 26.31
C TYR A 438 31.49 -8.37 27.24
N SER A 439 31.48 -8.67 28.54
CA SER A 439 30.83 -7.83 29.54
C SER A 439 31.85 -7.23 30.51
N THR A 440 31.55 -6.01 30.96
CA THR A 440 32.23 -5.36 32.08
C THR A 440 31.18 -4.97 33.13
N GLN A 441 31.55 -4.17 34.13
CA GLN A 441 30.58 -3.63 35.08
C GLN A 441 29.66 -2.56 34.47
N THR A 442 29.97 -2.03 33.28
CA THR A 442 29.31 -0.85 32.70
C THR A 442 28.65 -1.09 31.34
N TYR A 443 28.96 -2.21 30.66
CA TYR A 443 28.34 -2.58 29.38
C TYR A 443 28.30 -4.09 29.16
N LEU A 444 27.37 -4.53 28.31
CA LEU A 444 27.34 -5.86 27.68
C LEU A 444 27.61 -5.70 26.19
N SER A 445 28.43 -6.58 25.61
CA SER A 445 28.55 -6.71 24.17
C SER A 445 28.59 -8.17 23.75
N ILE A 446 28.01 -8.45 22.59
CA ILE A 446 27.98 -9.78 21.97
C ILE A 446 28.50 -9.63 20.54
N VAL A 447 29.50 -10.43 20.17
CA VAL A 447 29.96 -10.57 18.77
C VAL A 447 29.45 -11.91 18.26
N PHE A 448 28.62 -11.86 17.22
CA PHE A 448 27.88 -13.01 16.72
C PHE A 448 28.74 -13.89 15.79
N ASN A 449 28.43 -15.18 15.74
CA ASN A 449 29.10 -16.18 14.91
C ASN A 449 28.17 -16.70 13.79
N SER A 450 28.66 -17.62 12.96
CA SER A 450 27.90 -18.17 11.82
C SER A 450 26.64 -18.99 12.17
N ASN A 451 26.42 -19.34 13.45
CA ASN A 451 25.20 -19.99 13.90
C ASN A 451 24.07 -18.98 14.20
N ALA A 452 24.39 -17.68 14.30
CA ALA A 452 23.44 -16.64 14.64
C ALA A 452 22.51 -16.31 13.47
N THR A 453 21.50 -17.14 13.24
CA THR A 453 20.43 -16.88 12.27
C THR A 453 19.52 -15.74 12.74
N GLN A 454 18.76 -15.11 11.84
CA GLN A 454 17.77 -14.08 12.13
C GLN A 454 16.88 -14.42 13.34
N LYS A 455 16.39 -15.67 13.41
CA LYS A 455 15.55 -16.16 14.49
C LYS A 455 16.27 -16.14 15.84
N LEU A 456 17.52 -16.58 15.87
CA LEU A 456 18.32 -16.67 17.11
C LEU A 456 18.80 -15.28 17.56
N ILE A 457 19.10 -14.36 16.63
CA ILE A 457 19.35 -12.95 16.94
C ILE A 457 18.12 -12.30 17.57
N ASN A 458 16.94 -12.41 16.94
CA ASN A 458 15.71 -11.83 17.47
C ASN A 458 15.37 -12.38 18.88
N GLN A 459 15.55 -13.70 19.10
CA GLN A 459 15.44 -14.32 20.42
C GLN A 459 16.51 -13.86 21.43
N THR A 460 17.70 -13.46 20.97
CA THR A 460 18.74 -12.90 21.83
C THR A 460 18.33 -11.53 22.31
N LEU A 461 18.04 -10.62 21.38
CA LEU A 461 17.70 -9.24 21.68
C LEU A 461 16.51 -9.17 22.65
N SER A 462 15.43 -9.90 22.35
CA SER A 462 14.21 -9.92 23.18
C SER A 462 14.34 -10.61 24.53
N SER A 463 15.52 -11.15 24.84
CA SER A 463 15.83 -11.81 26.11
C SER A 463 16.91 -11.08 26.91
N ILE A 464 17.39 -9.92 26.45
CA ILE A 464 18.33 -9.09 27.24
C ILE A 464 17.55 -8.40 28.34
N ALA A 465 18.04 -8.57 29.56
CA ALA A 465 17.44 -8.01 30.75
C ALA A 465 18.36 -7.06 31.49
N PHE A 466 17.74 -6.09 32.16
CA PHE A 466 18.35 -5.11 33.03
C PHE A 466 18.01 -5.39 34.49
N SER A 467 18.98 -5.14 35.36
CA SER A 467 18.81 -4.94 36.80
C SER A 467 19.89 -3.98 37.29
N SER A 468 19.76 -3.43 38.49
CA SER A 468 20.80 -2.60 39.07
C SER A 468 21.03 -2.92 40.55
N THR A 469 22.24 -2.68 41.01
CA THR A 469 22.68 -2.90 42.40
C THR A 469 22.78 -1.58 43.21
N ALA A 470 22.34 -0.47 42.62
CA ALA A 470 22.27 0.83 43.29
C ALA A 470 21.12 0.86 44.31
N GLN A 471 21.34 1.55 45.43
CA GLN A 471 20.36 1.75 46.51
C GLN A 471 19.46 2.98 46.30
N SER A 472 19.64 3.67 45.18
CA SER A 472 18.79 4.77 44.72
C SER A 472 19.06 4.96 43.23
N LEU A 473 17.99 4.93 42.44
CA LEU A 473 18.01 5.15 40.99
C LEU A 473 17.29 6.47 40.63
N PRO A 474 17.61 7.07 39.48
CA PRO A 474 16.77 8.13 38.89
C PRO A 474 15.44 7.55 38.39
N ASP A 475 14.38 8.35 38.39
CA ASP A 475 13.02 7.98 37.93
C ASP A 475 12.99 7.28 36.55
N THR A 476 13.92 7.65 35.66
CA THR A 476 14.14 7.01 34.37
C THR A 476 15.61 6.76 34.08
N ILE A 477 15.88 5.68 33.36
CA ILE A 477 17.20 5.28 32.87
C ILE A 477 17.07 4.99 31.38
N THR A 478 17.82 5.69 30.52
CA THR A 478 17.90 5.36 29.10
C THR A 478 19.05 4.37 28.86
N VAL A 479 18.79 3.33 28.08
CA VAL A 479 19.75 2.29 27.71
C VAL A 479 19.94 2.30 26.20
N ASP A 480 21.19 2.48 25.76
CA ASP A 480 21.61 2.52 24.37
C ASP A 480 21.79 1.11 23.81
N TRP A 481 21.23 0.86 22.62
CA TRP A 481 21.40 -0.34 21.82
C TRP A 481 22.19 0.00 20.56
N LEU A 482 23.52 -0.20 20.59
CA LEU A 482 24.36 -0.03 19.42
C LEU A 482 24.53 -1.37 18.70
N PHE A 483 23.99 -1.49 17.49
CA PHE A 483 24.21 -2.64 16.62
C PHE A 483 25.13 -2.28 15.45
N SER A 484 26.02 -3.20 15.06
CA SER A 484 26.90 -3.06 13.89
C SER A 484 26.85 -4.31 13.03
N ASP A 485 26.82 -4.13 11.71
CA ASP A 485 26.86 -5.17 10.68
C ASP A 485 28.17 -6.01 10.66
N GLY A 486 29.26 -5.46 11.21
CA GLY A 486 30.60 -6.06 11.17
C GLY A 486 31.29 -6.02 9.80
N ASN A 487 30.81 -5.20 8.86
CA ASN A 487 31.30 -5.18 7.47
C ASN A 487 32.78 -4.78 7.37
N HIS A 488 33.50 -5.46 6.49
CA HIS A 488 34.95 -5.29 6.34
C HIS A 488 35.50 -5.59 4.94
N ALA A 489 34.67 -6.06 4.01
CA ALA A 489 35.01 -6.35 2.60
C ALA A 489 33.72 -6.71 1.82
N SER A 490 33.84 -6.92 0.50
CA SER A 490 32.78 -7.08 -0.51
C SER A 490 31.77 -8.25 -0.37
N GLN A 491 31.51 -8.74 0.83
CA GLN A 491 30.48 -9.75 1.13
C GLN A 491 29.11 -9.12 1.43
N GLN A 492 29.08 -7.82 1.76
CA GLN A 492 27.90 -7.02 2.12
C GLN A 492 27.89 -5.70 1.31
N GLY A 493 28.07 -5.80 -0.02
CA GLY A 493 28.15 -4.62 -0.89
C GLY A 493 29.47 -3.82 -0.79
N GLU A 494 29.47 -2.62 -1.37
CA GLU A 494 30.58 -1.65 -1.22
C GLU A 494 30.36 -0.77 0.01
N GLY A 495 31.42 -0.57 0.80
CA GLY A 495 31.37 0.22 2.04
C GLY A 495 32.30 -0.33 3.13
N GLY A 496 32.11 0.20 4.34
CA GLY A 496 32.64 -0.36 5.59
C GLY A 496 31.50 -0.58 6.58
N ALA A 497 31.83 -1.01 7.80
CA ALA A 497 30.83 -1.30 8.83
C ALA A 497 29.92 -0.11 9.12
N GLN A 498 28.61 -0.34 9.01
CA GLN A 498 27.56 0.57 9.45
C GLN A 498 27.11 0.23 10.87
N THR A 499 26.45 1.20 11.50
CA THR A 499 25.91 1.07 12.85
C THR A 499 24.56 1.76 12.99
N VAL A 500 23.70 1.20 13.83
CA VAL A 500 22.45 1.83 14.27
C VAL A 500 22.40 1.91 15.79
N LEU A 501 21.87 3.03 16.28
CA LEU A 501 21.64 3.30 17.69
C LEU A 501 20.13 3.32 17.94
N GLY A 502 19.65 2.36 18.73
CA GLY A 502 18.32 2.39 19.35
C GLY A 502 18.42 2.75 20.83
N MET A 503 17.30 3.08 21.46
CA MET A 503 17.25 3.45 22.89
C MET A 503 16.00 2.85 23.54
N THR A 504 16.15 2.23 24.70
CA THR A 504 15.05 1.81 25.59
C THR A 504 14.98 2.75 26.79
N THR A 505 13.77 3.05 27.26
CA THR A 505 13.57 3.72 28.56
C THR A 505 13.19 2.70 29.63
N VAL A 506 13.96 2.63 30.71
CA VAL A 506 13.59 1.90 31.93
C VAL A 506 13.01 2.91 32.92
N GLN A 507 11.75 2.74 33.29
CA GLN A 507 11.12 3.48 34.38
C GLN A 507 11.42 2.78 35.71
N THR A 508 11.88 3.54 36.70
CA THR A 508 12.25 2.96 38.00
C THR A 508 11.14 3.14 39.03
N LEU A 509 10.99 2.15 39.91
CA LEU A 509 10.02 2.13 40.99
C LEU A 509 10.76 1.88 42.30
N ALA A 510 10.53 2.73 43.28
CA ALA A 510 11.14 2.62 44.60
C ALA A 510 10.86 1.26 45.28
N GLU A 511 11.78 0.87 46.17
CA GLU A 511 11.57 -0.26 47.06
C GLU A 511 10.31 -0.05 47.94
N LEU A 512 9.57 -1.13 48.19
CA LEU A 512 8.43 -1.08 49.13
C LEU A 512 8.97 -1.12 50.55
N ASP A 513 8.88 0.00 51.28
CA ASP A 513 9.21 0.08 52.71
C ASP A 513 8.56 -1.09 53.48
N ALA A 514 9.38 -1.87 54.18
CA ALA A 514 8.91 -3.01 54.95
C ALA A 514 7.98 -2.55 56.08
N VAL A 515 6.72 -3.00 56.04
CA VAL A 515 5.71 -2.68 57.05
C VAL A 515 6.23 -3.06 58.44
N THR A 516 6.61 -2.05 59.22
CA THR A 516 7.19 -2.26 60.55
C THR A 516 6.08 -2.58 61.55
N VAL A 517 5.91 -3.86 61.88
CA VAL A 517 4.97 -4.29 62.94
C VAL A 517 5.55 -3.89 64.29
N ILE A 518 5.08 -2.76 64.83
CA ILE A 518 5.44 -2.31 66.18
C ILE A 518 4.73 -3.22 67.20
N GLY A 519 5.49 -4.10 67.85
CA GLY A 519 4.97 -4.96 68.90
C GLY A 519 4.52 -4.15 70.12
N VAL A 520 3.24 -4.25 70.48
CA VAL A 520 2.72 -3.74 71.76
C VAL A 520 3.20 -4.64 72.90
N ASN A 521 3.85 -4.05 73.90
CA ASN A 521 4.30 -4.78 75.10
C ASN A 521 3.12 -5.43 75.85
N PRO A 522 3.31 -6.61 76.46
CA PRO A 522 2.29 -7.22 77.29
C PRO A 522 2.05 -6.37 78.55
N VAL A 523 0.77 -6.12 78.85
CA VAL A 523 0.36 -5.65 80.18
C VAL A 523 0.48 -6.82 81.15
N ILE A 524 1.10 -6.56 82.31
CA ILE A 524 1.42 -7.52 83.38
C ILE A 524 0.16 -8.04 84.06
#